data_AF-A0A8X7QQD7-F1
#
_entry.id   AF-A0A8X7QQD7-F1
#
_cell.length_a   1.000
_cell.length_b   1.000
_cell.length_c   1.000
_cell.angle_alpha   90.00
_cell.angle_beta   90.00
_cell.angle_gamma   90.00
#
_symmetry.space_group_name_H-M   'P 1'
#
loop_
_entity.id
_entity.type
_entity.pdbx_description
1 polymer ?
#
loop_
_entity_poly.entity_id
_entity_poly.type
_entity_poly.pdbx_seq_one_letter_code
_entity_poly.pdbx_strand_id
1 'polypeptide(L)' 'MVSLVPESTTSDTTVSHPRSPTESTQMLSPMDRKATRVMRYREKKKTRKFEKRIRYASRKEYAEKRPRIKGRFERGMK' A
#
# COMPACT_ATOMS: atom_id res chain seq x y z
N MET A 1 -13.73 -48.20 -23.83
CA MET A 1 -12.96 -47.19 -24.59
C MET A 1 -12.67 -46.05 -23.63
N VAL A 2 -11.38 -45.84 -23.34
CA VAL A 2 -10.87 -44.87 -22.38
C VAL A 2 -11.04 -43.47 -22.96
N SER A 3 -11.83 -42.61 -22.31
CA SER A 3 -11.92 -41.19 -22.64
C SER A 3 -10.84 -40.44 -21.87
N LEU A 4 -9.85 -39.94 -22.59
CA LEU A 4 -8.72 -39.19 -22.05
C LEU A 4 -9.19 -37.85 -21.47
N VAL A 5 -8.83 -37.60 -20.21
CA VAL A 5 -8.88 -36.28 -19.58
C VAL A 5 -7.78 -35.41 -20.22
N PRO A 6 -8.06 -34.20 -20.74
CA PRO A 6 -6.99 -33.28 -21.07
C PRO A 6 -6.43 -32.71 -19.76
N GLU A 7 -5.20 -33.11 -19.41
CA GLU A 7 -4.39 -32.45 -18.39
C GLU A 7 -4.28 -30.97 -18.75
N SER A 8 -4.97 -30.14 -17.98
CA SER A 8 -4.79 -28.70 -18.04
C SER A 8 -3.41 -28.39 -17.49
N THR A 9 -2.50 -28.08 -18.41
CA THR A 9 -1.20 -27.51 -18.16
C THR A 9 -1.41 -26.26 -17.29
N THR A 10 -1.25 -26.41 -15.97
CA THR A 10 -1.03 -25.24 -15.12
C THR A 10 0.40 -24.82 -15.41
N SER A 11 0.55 -23.99 -16.44
CA SER A 11 1.75 -23.20 -16.62
C SER A 11 1.93 -22.45 -15.31
N ASP A 12 2.89 -22.92 -14.49
CA ASP A 12 3.45 -22.15 -13.39
C ASP A 12 4.07 -20.92 -14.05
N THR A 13 3.19 -19.93 -14.23
CA THR A 13 3.56 -18.60 -14.63
C THR A 13 4.27 -18.09 -13.41
N THR A 14 5.57 -18.37 -13.34
CA THR A 14 6.49 -17.63 -12.51
C THR A 14 6.26 -16.18 -12.85
N VAL A 15 5.41 -15.52 -12.06
CA VAL A 15 5.25 -14.07 -12.11
C VAL A 15 6.56 -13.55 -11.55
N SER A 16 7.55 -13.56 -12.43
CA SER A 16 8.73 -12.72 -12.38
C SER A 16 8.19 -11.31 -12.44
N HIS A 17 7.71 -10.85 -11.28
CA HIS A 17 7.58 -9.44 -11.01
C HIS A 17 8.97 -8.89 -11.34
N PRO A 18 9.13 -8.05 -12.37
CA PRO A 18 10.36 -7.33 -12.50
C PRO A 18 10.46 -6.56 -11.20
N ARG A 19 11.40 -6.97 -10.33
CA ARG A 19 11.86 -6.11 -9.26
C ARG A 19 12.25 -4.84 -10.01
N SER A 20 11.42 -3.81 -9.85
CA SER A 20 11.77 -2.44 -10.21
C SER A 20 13.25 -2.29 -9.90
N PRO A 21 14.09 -1.83 -10.86
CA PRO A 21 15.52 -1.80 -10.65
C PRO A 21 15.72 -1.16 -9.30
N THR A 22 16.28 -1.92 -8.35
CA THR A 22 16.88 -1.35 -7.17
C THR A 22 17.78 -0.29 -7.73
N GLU A 23 17.33 0.97 -7.65
CA GLU A 23 18.04 2.14 -8.15
C GLU A 23 19.47 1.90 -7.73
N SER A 24 20.34 1.72 -8.73
CA SER A 24 21.76 1.51 -8.56
C SER A 24 22.18 2.34 -7.37
N THR A 25 22.68 1.70 -6.31
CA THR A 25 23.31 2.44 -5.21
C THR A 25 24.58 3.03 -5.82
N GLN A 26 24.39 4.09 -6.60
CA GLN A 26 25.44 4.96 -7.03
C GLN A 26 26.06 5.41 -5.72
N MET A 27 27.38 5.28 -5.64
CA MET A 27 28.18 5.77 -4.55
C MET A 27 28.18 7.32 -4.59
N LEU A 28 26.98 7.90 -4.47
CA LEU A 28 26.74 9.33 -4.35
C LEU A 28 27.48 9.78 -3.11
N SER A 29 28.19 10.91 -3.24
CA SER A 29 28.84 11.51 -2.10
C SER A 29 27.81 11.77 -0.99
N PRO A 30 28.20 11.82 0.29
CA PRO A 30 27.29 12.18 1.37
C PRO A 30 26.55 13.51 1.13
N MET A 31 27.12 14.43 0.36
CA MET A 31 26.50 15.70 -0.02
C MET A 31 25.37 15.51 -1.06
N ASP A 32 25.60 14.72 -2.11
CA ASP A 32 24.58 14.47 -3.14
C ASP A 32 23.39 13.68 -2.58
N ARG A 33 23.66 12.74 -1.67
CA ARG A 33 22.61 12.03 -0.92
C ARG A 33 21.76 12.97 -0.07
N LYS A 34 22.37 14.01 0.53
CA LYS A 34 21.62 15.03 1.29
C LYS A 34 20.82 15.93 0.35
N ALA A 35 21.40 16.38 -0.76
CA ALA A 35 20.74 17.23 -1.73
C ALA A 35 19.47 16.57 -2.31
N THR A 36 19.56 15.31 -2.74
CA THR A 36 18.42 14.54 -3.25
C THR A 36 17.30 14.38 -2.21
N ARG A 37 17.64 14.09 -0.95
CA ARG A 37 16.65 14.03 0.16
C ARG A 37 15.98 15.36 0.42
N VAL A 38 16.73 16.46 0.42
CA VAL A 38 16.20 17.82 0.63
C VAL A 38 15.26 18.21 -0.51
N MET A 39 15.61 17.90 -1.76
CA MET A 39 14.74 18.12 -2.92
C MET A 39 13.41 17.36 -2.78
N ARG A 40 13.47 16.06 -2.51
CA ARG A 40 12.27 15.23 -2.27
C ARG A 40 11.42 15.77 -1.12
N TYR A 41 12.05 16.25 -0.04
CA TYR A 41 11.34 16.88 1.07
C TYR A 41 10.59 18.15 0.64
N ARG A 42 11.25 19.04 -0.11
CA ARG A 42 10.64 20.29 -0.60
C ARG A 42 9.44 20.02 -1.52
N GLU A 43 9.58 19.08 -2.45
CA GLU A 43 8.50 18.64 -3.34
C GLU A 43 7.33 18.03 -2.55
N LYS A 44 7.63 17.13 -1.61
CA LYS A 44 6.61 16.57 -0.70
C LYS A 44 5.95 17.63 0.16
N LYS A 45 6.68 18.67 0.59
CA LYS A 45 6.13 19.78 1.39
C LYS A 45 5.10 20.58 0.62
N LYS A 46 5.37 20.88 -0.66
CA LYS A 46 4.44 21.59 -1.55
C LYS A 46 3.13 20.82 -1.81
N THR A 47 3.19 19.49 -1.77
CA THR A 47 2.06 18.59 -2.10
C THR A 47 1.35 18.01 -0.87
N ARG A 48 1.64 18.52 0.34
CA ARG A 48 0.94 18.06 1.56
C ARG A 48 -0.53 18.43 1.48
N LYS A 49 -1.39 17.45 1.74
CA LYS A 49 -2.84 17.64 1.88
C LYS A 49 -3.18 17.66 3.36
N PHE A 50 -3.78 18.75 3.83
CA PHE A 50 -4.17 18.95 5.23
C PHE A 50 -5.65 18.67 5.49
N GLU A 51 -6.42 18.48 4.44
CA GLU A 51 -7.81 18.08 4.52
C GLU A 51 -7.96 16.70 5.18
N LYS A 52 -9.10 16.50 5.86
CA LYS A 52 -9.44 15.22 6.46
C LYS A 52 -9.59 14.16 5.36
N ARG A 53 -8.60 13.27 5.24
CA ARG A 53 -8.63 12.18 4.26
C ARG A 53 -9.16 10.89 4.88
N ILE A 54 -10.26 10.39 4.33
CA ILE A 54 -10.79 9.05 4.64
C ILE A 54 -10.23 8.09 3.59
N ARG A 55 -9.23 7.27 3.97
CA ARG A 55 -8.56 6.35 3.03
C ARG A 55 -9.38 5.09 2.75
N TYR A 56 -10.11 4.60 3.75
CA TYR A 56 -10.84 3.33 3.66
C TYR A 56 -12.32 3.58 3.90
N ALA A 57 -13.14 3.47 2.86
CA ALA A 57 -14.58 3.70 2.92
C ALA A 57 -15.28 2.70 3.85
N SER A 58 -14.98 1.40 3.69
CA SER A 58 -15.57 0.34 4.53
C SER A 58 -15.34 0.55 6.04
N ARG A 59 -14.15 1.03 6.43
CA ARG A 59 -13.86 1.35 7.84
C ARG A 59 -14.67 2.54 8.36
N LYS A 60 -14.96 3.52 7.49
CA LYS A 60 -15.82 4.68 7.83
C LYS A 60 -17.24 4.20 8.08
N GLU A 61 -17.80 3.43 7.17
CA GLU A 61 -19.16 2.88 7.29
C GLU A 61 -19.34 2.03 8.55
N TYR A 62 -18.37 1.16 8.86
CA TYR A 62 -18.42 0.36 10.08
C TYR A 62 -18.36 1.24 11.35
N ALA A 63 -17.53 2.28 11.35
CA ALA A 63 -17.41 3.22 12.46
C ALA A 63 -18.66 4.10 12.67
N GLU A 64 -19.45 4.32 11.60
CA GLU A 64 -20.73 5.03 11.64
C GLU A 64 -21.86 4.14 12.21
N LYS A 65 -21.87 2.84 11.87
CA LYS A 65 -22.88 1.88 12.36
C LYS A 65 -22.64 1.38 13.79
N ARG A 66 -21.40 1.44 14.29
CA ARG A 66 -21.03 0.88 15.60
C ARG A 66 -21.59 1.71 16.77
N PRO A 67 -22.20 1.08 17.80
CA PRO A 67 -22.80 1.80 18.93
C PRO A 67 -21.76 2.59 19.74
N ARG A 68 -22.19 3.76 20.24
CA ARG A 68 -21.34 4.70 20.98
C ARG A 68 -22.03 5.24 22.23
N ILE A 69 -21.28 5.36 23.33
CA ILE A 69 -21.68 6.07 24.56
C ILE A 69 -20.68 7.21 24.77
N LYS A 70 -21.16 8.46 24.84
CA LYS A 70 -20.34 9.67 25.03
C LYS A 70 -19.15 9.75 24.04
N GLY A 71 -19.38 9.37 22.78
CA GLY A 71 -18.37 9.40 21.70
C GLY A 71 -17.41 8.21 21.66
N ARG A 72 -17.41 7.33 22.68
CA ARG A 72 -16.60 6.11 22.74
C ARG A 72 -17.38 4.94 22.18
N PHE A 73 -16.71 4.02 21.51
CA PHE A 73 -17.34 2.76 21.14
C PHE A 73 -17.61 1.92 22.38
N GLU A 74 -18.75 1.25 22.39
CA GLU A 74 -19.05 0.24 23.41
C GLU A 74 -18.09 -0.96 23.26
N ARG A 75 -17.81 -1.59 24.40
CA ARG A 75 -17.19 -2.91 24.40
C ARG A 75 -18.29 -3.87 23.98
N GLY A 76 -18.19 -4.38 22.75
CA GLY A 76 -19.15 -5.35 22.25
C GLY A 76 -19.32 -6.46 23.26
N MET A 77 -20.57 -6.85 23.50
CA MET A 77 -20.86 -8.05 24.26
C MET A 77 -20.13 -9.22 23.58
N LYS A 78 -19.41 -10.00 24.37
CA LYS A 78 -18.80 -11.24 23.87
C LYS A 78 -19.89 -12.23 23.52
#